data_AF-A0A564VBJ6-F1
#
_entry.id   AF-A0A564VBJ6-F1
#
_cell.length_a   1.000
_cell.length_b   1.000
_cell.length_c   1.000
_cell.angle_alpha   90.00
_cell.angle_beta   90.00
_cell.angle_gamma   90.00
#
_symmetry.space_group_name_H-M   'P 1'
#
loop_
_entity.id
_entity.type
_entity.pdbx_description
1 polymer ?
#
loop_
_entity_poly.entity_id
_entity_poly.type
_entity_poly.pdbx_seq_one_letter_code
_entity_poly.pdbx_strand_id
1 'polypeptide(L)' 'MKDFARMVRRHFAEIVAYFGHPYANAVLEGADGVIRNVKRRARGFRDMDHSATMIYLTCGRLDLKAVTTT' A
#
# COMPACT_ATOMS: atom_id res chain seq x y z
N MET A 1 20.41 7.81 15.41
CA MET A 1 21.12 8.51 14.32
C MET A 1 22.24 7.70 13.69
N LYS A 2 23.10 7.01 14.45
CA LYS A 2 24.20 6.21 13.88
C LYS A 2 23.72 5.12 12.91
N ASP A 3 22.62 4.43 13.22
CA ASP A 3 22.10 3.35 12.36
C ASP A 3 21.50 3.87 11.06
N PHE A 4 20.79 5.00 11.11
CA PHE A 4 20.32 5.68 9.91
C PHE A 4 21.48 6.09 8.99
N ALA A 5 22.52 6.72 9.55
CA ALA A 5 23.70 7.08 8.77
C ALA A 5 24.42 5.85 8.18
N ARG A 6 24.44 4.73 8.91
CA ARG A 6 25.00 3.46 8.42
C ARG A 6 24.17 2.87 7.28
N MET A 7 22.84 2.94 7.37
CA MET A 7 21.92 2.51 6.31
C MET A 7 22.11 3.35 5.05
N VAL A 8 22.14 4.68 5.16
CA VAL A 8 22.39 5.58 4.01
C VAL A 8 23.73 5.26 3.34
N ARG A 9 24.78 5.04 4.13
CA ARG A 9 26.09 4.63 3.57
C ARG A 9 26.05 3.28 2.87
N ARG A 10 25.30 2.31 3.40
CA ARG A 10 25.18 0.96 2.82
C ARG A 10 24.45 1.00 1.46
N HIS A 11 23.44 1.85 1.32
CA HIS A 11 22.58 1.94 0.14
C HIS A 11 22.92 3.15 -0.77
N PHE A 12 24.05 3.82 -0.55
CA PHE A 12 24.38 5.08 -1.24
C PHE A 12 24.39 4.95 -2.76
N ALA A 13 24.92 3.84 -3.30
CA ALA A 13 24.94 3.58 -4.74
C ALA A 13 23.53 3.51 -5.35
N GLU A 14 22.59 2.85 -4.67
CA GLU A 14 21.19 2.73 -5.09
C GLU A 14 20.47 4.08 -5.02
N ILE A 15 20.75 4.88 -3.98
CA ILE A 15 20.20 6.23 -3.82
C ILE A 15 20.63 7.12 -4.99
N VAL A 16 21.89 7.08 -5.40
CA VAL A 16 22.39 7.89 -6.52
C VAL A 16 21.92 7.35 -7.87
N ALA A 17 21.73 6.02 -8.00
CA ALA A 17 21.23 5.40 -9.23
C ALA A 17 19.84 5.90 -9.65
N TYR A 18 19.03 6.39 -8.71
CA TYR A 18 17.73 7.01 -8.99
C TYR A 18 17.82 8.14 -10.04
N PHE A 19 18.90 8.92 -10.05
CA PHE A 19 19.06 10.02 -11.01
C PHE A 19 19.29 9.54 -12.45
N GLY A 20 19.85 8.34 -12.64
CA GLY A 20 20.02 7.70 -13.95
C GLY A 20 18.81 6.85 -14.34
N HIS A 21 18.13 6.28 -13.34
CA HIS A 21 16.97 5.41 -13.53
C HIS A 21 15.90 5.79 -12.50
N PRO A 22 14.94 6.66 -12.85
CA PRO A 22 13.93 7.18 -11.92
C PRO A 22 12.86 6.13 -11.62
N TYR A 23 13.27 4.99 -11.06
CA TYR A 23 12.38 3.99 -10.51
C TYR A 23 11.80 4.52 -9.21
N ALA A 24 10.63 5.14 -9.29
CA ALA A 24 9.91 5.65 -8.14
C ALA A 24 8.99 4.56 -7.55
N ASN A 25 9.17 4.27 -6.26
CA ASN A 25 8.28 3.37 -5.50
C ASN A 25 6.92 4.04 -5.17
N ALA A 26 6.69 5.29 -5.58
CA ALA A 26 5.54 6.09 -5.20
C ALA A 26 4.19 5.42 -5.53
N VAL A 27 4.08 4.74 -6.67
CA VAL A 27 2.86 4.01 -7.06
C VAL A 27 2.59 2.84 -6.12
N LEU A 28 3.63 2.07 -5.80
CA LEU A 28 3.54 0.94 -4.87
C LEU A 28 3.23 1.41 -3.45
N GLU A 29 3.84 2.51 -2.99
CA GLU A 29 3.52 3.12 -1.69
C GLU A 29 2.09 3.66 -1.65
N GLY A 30 1.59 4.20 -2.76
CA GLY A 30 0.20 4.58 -2.90
C GLY A 30 -0.75 3.40 -2.70
N ALA A 31 -0.45 2.26 -3.35
CA ALA A 31 -1.22 1.03 -3.20
C ALA A 31 -1.16 0.49 -1.75
N ASP A 32 0.03 0.46 -1.15
CA ASP A 32 0.21 0.05 0.24
C ASP A 32 -0.57 0.96 1.22
N GLY A 33 -0.67 2.25 0.91
CA GLY A 33 -1.49 3.21 1.66
C GLY A 33 -2.98 2.84 1.64
N VAL A 34 -3.52 2.46 0.48
CA VAL A 34 -4.91 1.99 0.35
C VAL A 34 -5.14 0.73 1.16
N ILE A 35 -4.27 -0.28 1.04
CA ILE A 35 -4.36 -1.55 1.77
C ILE A 35 -4.33 -1.30 3.28
N ARG A 36 -3.41 -0.45 3.75
CA ARG A 36 -3.29 -0.10 5.17
C ARG A 36 -4.54 0.63 5.68
N ASN A 37 -5.12 1.50 4.86
CA ASN A 37 -6.38 2.19 5.19
C ASN A 37 -7.53 1.19 5.36
N VAL A 38 -7.70 0.27 4.40
CA VAL A 38 -8.71 -0.79 4.46
C VAL A 38 -8.58 -1.62 5.73
N LYS A 39 -7.36 -2.10 6.04
CA LYS A 39 -7.09 -2.84 7.29
C LYS A 39 -7.38 -2.01 8.54
N ARG A 40 -6.99 -0.73 8.56
CA ARG A 40 -7.20 0.18 9.70
C ARG A 40 -8.69 0.43 9.96
N ARG A 41 -9.50 0.61 8.91
CA ARG A 41 -10.96 0.79 9.03
C ARG A 41 -11.64 -0.45 9.61
N ALA A 42 -11.18 -1.64 9.21
CA ALA A 42 -11.68 -2.91 9.74
C ALA A 42 -11.17 -3.25 11.15
N ARG A 43 -10.13 -2.55 11.64
CA ARG A 43 -9.36 -2.90 12.86
C ARG A 43 -8.73 -4.29 12.79
N GLY A 44 -8.32 -4.68 11.59
CA GLY A 44 -7.83 -6.02 11.28
C GLY A 44 -8.92 -6.93 10.71
N PHE A 45 -8.51 -7.86 9.86
CA PHE A 45 -9.37 -8.93 9.35
C PHE A 45 -9.00 -10.23 10.05
N ARG A 46 -10.00 -11.06 10.33
CA ARG A 46 -9.79 -12.41 10.88
C ARG A 46 -9.34 -13.41 9.81
N ASP A 47 -9.58 -13.07 8.56
CA ASP A 47 -9.39 -13.93 7.40
C ASP A 47 -8.83 -13.13 6.22
N MET A 48 -7.97 -13.78 5.43
CA MET A 48 -7.27 -13.15 4.33
C MET A 48 -8.17 -12.93 3.11
N ASP A 49 -9.14 -13.80 2.86
CA ASP A 49 -10.08 -13.65 1.75
C ASP A 49 -10.98 -12.44 1.96
N HIS A 50 -11.38 -12.18 3.21
CA HIS A 50 -12.10 -10.97 3.57
C HIS A 50 -11.25 -9.71 3.38
N SER A 51 -9.96 -9.77 3.74
CA SER A 51 -9.03 -8.65 3.49
C SER A 51 -8.88 -8.39 1.98
N ALA A 52 -8.72 -9.44 1.17
CA ALA A 52 -8.58 -9.33 -0.28
C ALA A 52 -9.86 -8.78 -0.93
N THR A 53 -11.02 -9.31 -0.54
CA THR A 53 -12.33 -8.86 -1.02
C THR A 53 -12.53 -7.36 -0.76
N MET A 54 -12.19 -6.89 0.44
CA MET A 54 -12.32 -5.46 0.76
C MET A 54 -11.33 -4.58 0.00
N ILE A 55 -10.12 -5.08 -0.29
CA ILE A 55 -9.16 -4.37 -1.16
C ILE A 55 -9.73 -4.26 -2.58
N TYR A 56 -10.22 -5.36 -3.15
CA TYR A 56 -10.82 -5.36 -4.48
C TYR A 56 -12.05 -4.45 -4.56
N LEU A 57 -12.91 -4.47 -3.54
CA LEU A 57 -14.06 -3.59 -3.46
C LEU A 57 -13.64 -2.11 -3.43
N THR A 58 -12.62 -1.77 -2.64
CA THR A 58 -12.12 -0.40 -2.50
C THR A 58 -11.45 0.11 -3.78
N CYS A 59 -10.66 -0.74 -4.44
CA CYS A 59 -9.96 -0.40 -5.68
C CYS A 59 -10.87 -0.42 -6.91
N GLY A 60 -11.86 -1.32 -6.93
CA GLY A 60 -12.70 -1.62 -8.09
C GLY A 60 -13.77 -0.58 -8.39
N ARG A 61 -14.01 0.39 -7.49
CA ARG A 61 -15.03 1.45 -7.63
C ARG A 61 -16.39 0.91 -8.11
N LEU A 62 -16.81 -0.22 -7.54
CA LEU A 62 -18.04 -0.90 -7.95
C LEU A 62 -19.24 -0.02 -7.58
N ASP A 63 -20.16 0.18 -8.52
CA ASP A 63 -21.46 0.82 -8.28
C ASP A 63 -22.39 -0.19 -7.59
N LEU A 64 -22.27 -0.29 -6.27
CA LEU A 64 -23.14 -1.14 -5.47
C LEU A 64 -24.47 -0.41 -5.24
N LYS A 65 -25.45 -0.70 -6.10
CA LYS A 65 -26.85 -0.36 -5.79
C LYS A 65 -27.29 -1.21 -4.60
N ALA A 66 -27.74 -0.55 -3.53
CA ALA A 66 -28.34 -1.23 -2.39
C ALA A 66 -29.61 -1.95 -2.88
N VAL A 67 -29.53 -3.28 -3.02
CA VAL A 67 -30.74 -4.11 -3.13
C VAL A 67 -31.28 -4.24 -1.71
N THR A 68 -32.11 -3.29 -1.32
CA THR A 68 -32.89 -3.39 -0.09
C THR A 68 -34.03 -4.37 -0.37
N THR A 69 -33.83 -5.64 -0.07
CA THR A 69 -34.91 -6.63 -0.07
C THR A 69 -35.82 -6.28 1.11
N THR A 70 -37.05 -5.89 0.80
CA THR A 70 -38.14 -5.70 1.78
C THR A 70 -38.74 -7.04 2.15
#